data_AF-L8TQD9-F1
#
_entry.id   AF-L8TQD9-F1
#
_cell.length_a   1.000
_cell.length_b   1.000
_cell.length_c   1.000
_cell.angle_alpha   90.00
_cell.angle_beta   90.00
_cell.angle_gamma   90.00
#
_symmetry.space_group_name_H-M   'P 1'
#
loop_
_entity.id
_entity.type
_entity.pdbx_description
1 polymer ?
#
loop_
_entity_poly.entity_id
_entity_poly.type
_entity_poly.pdbx_seq_one_letter_code
_entity_poly.pdbx_strand_id
1 'polypeptide(L)'
;MTADLVIVGSGFFGLTIAEQAATELGLKVVVIDRRHHIGGNAYSEKEEQTGIEVHRYGAHLFHTSNERVWEYVNRFTTFTNYVHKVYGVHKGEVYSLPINLATINQFFRANMTPGQARELIQEQAGELAGTDPQNLNDKGIQLIGRPLYEAFIKHYTGKQWQTDPKDLPAGIISRLPVRYNYDNRYFNDKYEGLPTNGYTAWIEKMAEHPNIEVRLNTDFFDESHEYSKTKVVGKIPVVYTGPVDRYFDYAEGDLSWRTIDFEEEVLDMEDFQGTSVVNYNDADVPYTRVIEPRHFHPEREYQTEKTVIMREFSRFAEKGDEPYYPVNTTADRERLLKYRDLAAAEKDVLFGGRLGTYKYLDMHMAIGSALSMFDNKIRPHFESGVKLESGGVDA
;
A
#
# COMPACT_ATOMS: atom_id res chain seq x y z
N MET A 1 -3.58 30.15 -17.78
CA MET A 1 -3.69 28.73 -17.39
C MET A 1 -5.12 28.30 -17.69
N THR A 2 -5.32 27.13 -18.27
CA THR A 2 -6.64 26.64 -18.73
C THR A 2 -7.25 25.58 -17.80
N ALA A 3 -6.54 25.19 -16.74
CA ALA A 3 -7.00 24.21 -15.76
C ALA A 3 -7.79 24.89 -14.65
N ASP A 4 -8.85 24.22 -14.20
CA ASP A 4 -9.64 24.60 -13.02
C ASP A 4 -9.07 23.93 -11.75
N LEU A 5 -8.38 22.79 -11.90
CA LEU A 5 -7.78 22.02 -10.81
C LEU A 5 -6.44 21.42 -11.25
N VAL A 6 -5.42 21.51 -10.39
CA VAL A 6 -4.13 20.84 -10.59
C VAL A 6 -3.97 19.71 -9.56
N ILE A 7 -3.54 18.54 -10.02
CA ILE A 7 -3.32 17.36 -9.18
C ILE A 7 -1.86 16.94 -9.33
N VAL A 8 -1.17 16.83 -8.20
CA VAL A 8 0.23 16.42 -8.15
C VAL A 8 0.31 14.98 -7.68
N GLY A 9 0.68 14.10 -8.61
CA GLY A 9 0.77 12.65 -8.45
C GLY A 9 -0.42 11.92 -9.08
N SER A 10 -0.11 10.91 -9.90
CA SER A 10 -1.07 10.09 -10.66
C SER A 10 -1.40 8.75 -9.99
N GLY A 11 -1.15 8.61 -8.69
CA GLY A 11 -1.63 7.46 -7.92
C GLY A 11 -3.15 7.44 -7.78
N PHE A 12 -3.70 6.36 -7.24
CA PHE A 12 -5.16 6.20 -7.09
C PHE A 12 -5.85 7.39 -6.43
N PHE A 13 -5.25 8.00 -5.40
CA PHE A 13 -5.85 9.17 -4.75
C PHE A 13 -6.03 10.34 -5.73
N GLY A 14 -4.97 10.69 -6.47
CA GLY A 14 -4.98 11.79 -7.43
C GLY A 14 -5.92 11.51 -8.60
N LEU A 15 -5.84 10.33 -9.20
CA LEU A 15 -6.69 9.97 -10.35
C LEU A 15 -8.16 9.83 -9.97
N THR A 16 -8.50 9.37 -8.77
CA THR A 16 -9.89 9.36 -8.31
C THR A 16 -10.48 10.76 -8.22
N ILE A 17 -9.71 11.73 -7.71
CA ILE A 17 -10.16 13.13 -7.69
C ILE A 17 -10.21 13.70 -9.11
N ALA A 18 -9.22 13.41 -9.95
CA ALA A 18 -9.17 13.88 -11.33
C ALA A 18 -10.41 13.46 -12.11
N GLU A 19 -10.72 12.17 -12.04
CA GLU A 19 -11.85 11.56 -12.73
C GLU A 19 -13.17 12.12 -12.20
N GLN A 20 -13.36 12.18 -10.88
CA GLN A 20 -14.61 12.70 -10.31
C GLN A 20 -14.80 14.20 -10.62
N ALA A 21 -13.75 15.01 -10.52
CA ALA A 21 -13.80 16.43 -10.87
C ALA A 21 -14.13 16.66 -12.35
N ALA A 22 -13.56 15.85 -13.24
CA ALA A 22 -13.81 15.96 -14.67
C ALA A 22 -15.22 15.46 -15.06
N THR A 23 -15.64 14.31 -14.53
CA THR A 23 -16.91 13.66 -14.87
C THR A 23 -18.12 14.35 -14.23
N GLU A 24 -18.05 14.65 -12.92
CA GLU A 24 -19.20 15.13 -12.15
C GLU A 24 -19.38 16.64 -12.24
N LEU A 25 -18.28 17.38 -12.41
CA LEU A 25 -18.27 18.85 -12.38
C LEU A 25 -17.86 19.48 -13.72
N GLY A 26 -17.42 18.68 -14.69
CA GLY A 26 -16.97 19.18 -15.99
C GLY A 26 -15.67 19.99 -15.94
N LEU A 27 -14.90 19.90 -14.85
CA LEU A 27 -13.69 20.69 -14.64
C LEU A 27 -12.55 20.23 -15.55
N LYS A 28 -11.74 21.17 -16.01
CA LYS A 28 -10.46 20.90 -16.68
C LYS A 28 -9.39 20.63 -15.64
N VAL A 29 -8.92 19.39 -15.61
CA VAL A 29 -7.95 18.92 -14.62
C VAL A 29 -6.61 18.66 -15.30
N VAL A 30 -5.54 19.16 -14.69
CA VAL A 30 -4.17 18.78 -15.07
C VAL A 30 -3.59 17.90 -13.97
N VAL A 31 -3.21 16.67 -14.33
CA VAL A 31 -2.50 15.74 -13.46
C VAL A 31 -1.03 15.76 -13.86
N ILE A 32 -0.14 16.11 -12.94
CA ILE A 32 1.30 16.05 -13.16
C ILE A 32 1.90 14.90 -12.34
N ASP A 33 2.83 14.16 -12.92
CA ASP A 33 3.59 13.14 -12.22
C ASP A 33 5.08 13.25 -12.60
N ARG A 34 5.96 13.12 -11.61
CA ARG A 34 7.40 13.12 -11.82
C ARG A 34 7.89 11.85 -12.50
N ARG A 35 7.14 10.75 -12.39
CA ARG A 35 7.48 9.46 -13.01
C ARG A 35 7.12 9.48 -14.49
N HIS A 36 7.70 8.53 -15.23
CA HIS A 36 7.46 8.34 -16.66
C HIS A 36 6.18 7.57 -16.98
N HIS A 37 5.39 7.21 -15.96
CA HIS A 37 4.17 6.42 -16.08
C HIS A 37 3.12 6.90 -15.07
N ILE A 38 1.86 6.50 -15.29
CA ILE A 38 0.75 6.77 -14.37
C ILE A 38 0.65 5.70 -13.26
N GLY A 39 -0.16 5.95 -12.22
CA GLY A 39 -0.57 4.93 -11.25
C GLY A 39 0.23 4.88 -9.96
N GLY A 40 1.30 5.67 -9.85
CA GLY A 40 2.21 5.60 -8.70
C GLY A 40 2.74 4.19 -8.51
N ASN A 41 2.71 3.67 -7.28
CA ASN A 41 3.24 2.33 -7.00
C ASN A 41 2.39 1.19 -7.57
N ALA A 42 1.11 1.44 -7.89
CA ALA A 42 0.24 0.41 -8.44
C ALA A 42 0.48 0.13 -9.94
N TYR A 43 1.38 0.88 -10.57
CA TYR A 43 1.77 0.64 -11.96
C TYR A 43 2.29 -0.79 -12.18
N SER A 44 1.81 -1.40 -13.26
CA SER A 44 2.26 -2.70 -13.73
C SER A 44 2.66 -2.64 -15.20
N GLU A 45 3.54 -3.55 -15.62
CA GLU A 45 3.91 -3.70 -17.03
C GLU A 45 4.22 -5.15 -17.34
N LYS A 46 4.41 -5.47 -18.62
CA LYS A 46 4.85 -6.82 -19.00
C LYS A 46 6.37 -6.90 -18.90
N GLU A 47 6.88 -7.96 -18.26
CA GLU A 47 8.29 -8.29 -18.31
C GLU A 47 8.66 -8.72 -19.74
N GLU A 48 9.80 -8.23 -20.24
CA GLU A 48 10.16 -8.28 -21.66
C GLU A 48 10.34 -9.70 -22.20
N GLN A 49 10.95 -10.60 -21.42
CA GLN A 49 11.28 -11.96 -21.86
C GLN A 49 10.11 -12.93 -21.75
N THR A 50 9.25 -12.75 -20.75
CA THR A 50 8.19 -13.69 -20.39
C THR A 50 6.80 -13.21 -20.79
N GLY A 51 6.61 -11.89 -20.97
CA GLY A 51 5.30 -11.26 -21.17
C GLY A 51 4.40 -11.27 -19.93
N ILE A 52 4.89 -11.77 -18.79
CA ILE A 52 4.16 -11.84 -17.52
C ILE A 52 3.99 -10.43 -16.98
N GLU A 53 2.79 -10.10 -16.47
CA GLU A 53 2.55 -8.82 -15.81
C GLU A 53 3.29 -8.75 -14.47
N VAL A 54 4.14 -7.74 -14.32
CA VAL A 54 4.98 -7.46 -13.17
C VAL A 54 4.64 -6.10 -12.56
N HIS A 55 4.75 -6.01 -11.24
CA HIS A 55 4.56 -4.76 -10.50
C HIS A 55 5.91 -4.21 -10.09
N ARG A 56 6.30 -3.05 -10.61
CA ARG A 56 7.65 -2.49 -10.38
C ARG A 56 7.88 -1.96 -8.96
N TYR A 57 6.82 -1.79 -8.20
CA TYR A 57 6.85 -1.21 -6.86
C TYR A 57 6.16 -2.11 -5.83
N GLY A 58 6.28 -3.43 -6.02
CA GLY A 58 5.72 -4.47 -5.14
C GLY A 58 4.35 -4.96 -5.55
N ALA A 59 4.00 -6.16 -5.09
CA ALA A 59 2.70 -6.76 -5.38
C ALA A 59 1.56 -5.89 -4.84
N HIS A 60 0.61 -5.55 -5.72
CA HIS A 60 -0.61 -4.82 -5.37
C HIS A 60 -1.79 -5.75 -5.56
N LEU A 61 -2.61 -5.86 -4.52
CA LEU A 61 -3.73 -6.81 -4.47
C LEU A 61 -4.97 -6.03 -4.08
N PHE A 62 -5.99 -6.04 -4.93
CA PHE A 62 -7.18 -5.26 -4.66
C PHE A 62 -8.16 -6.07 -3.80
N HIS A 63 -8.49 -5.52 -2.64
CA HIS A 63 -9.48 -6.04 -1.72
C HIS A 63 -10.21 -4.86 -1.06
N THR A 64 -11.50 -5.01 -0.77
CA THR A 64 -12.29 -3.99 -0.07
C THR A 64 -13.60 -4.57 0.46
N SER A 65 -14.08 -4.07 1.59
CA SER A 65 -15.47 -4.28 2.05
C SER A 65 -16.35 -3.06 1.83
N ASN A 66 -15.81 -1.98 1.27
CA ASN A 66 -16.53 -0.75 0.96
C ASN A 66 -17.22 -0.87 -0.41
N GLU A 67 -18.55 -1.00 -0.40
CA GLU A 67 -19.37 -1.17 -1.61
C GLU A 67 -19.26 0.03 -2.57
N ARG A 68 -19.25 1.26 -2.05
CA ARG A 68 -19.08 2.47 -2.88
C ARG A 68 -17.76 2.45 -3.65
N VAL A 69 -16.68 2.02 -2.99
CA VAL A 69 -15.37 1.89 -3.64
C VAL A 69 -15.40 0.77 -4.67
N TRP A 70 -16.01 -0.37 -4.35
CA TRP A 70 -16.14 -1.49 -5.30
C TRP A 70 -16.91 -1.10 -6.57
N GLU A 71 -18.06 -0.44 -6.41
CA GLU A 71 -18.86 0.06 -7.53
C GLU A 71 -18.09 1.08 -8.36
N TYR A 72 -17.39 2.00 -7.70
CA TYR A 72 -16.55 3.00 -8.38
C TYR A 72 -15.48 2.35 -9.26
N VAL A 73 -14.68 1.43 -8.72
CA VAL A 73 -13.57 0.83 -9.48
C VAL A 73 -14.04 -0.03 -10.65
N ASN A 74 -15.23 -0.66 -10.53
CA ASN A 74 -15.81 -1.49 -11.60
C ASN A 74 -16.31 -0.67 -12.80
N ARG A 75 -16.29 0.67 -12.74
CA ARG A 75 -16.53 1.54 -13.91
C ARG A 75 -15.38 1.51 -14.91
N PHE A 76 -14.16 1.19 -14.45
CA PHE A 76 -12.92 1.35 -15.22
C PHE A 76 -12.25 0.02 -15.56
N THR A 77 -12.55 -1.04 -14.80
CA THR A 77 -11.99 -2.37 -15.03
C THR A 77 -12.94 -3.45 -14.51
N THR A 78 -12.74 -4.67 -14.97
CA THR A 78 -13.33 -5.86 -14.34
C THR A 78 -12.27 -6.57 -13.51
N PHE A 79 -12.70 -7.35 -12.53
CA PHE A 79 -11.79 -8.09 -11.66
C PHE A 79 -11.92 -9.59 -11.86
N THR A 80 -10.79 -10.29 -11.77
CA THR A 80 -10.73 -11.75 -11.69
C THR A 80 -11.31 -12.25 -10.37
N ASN A 81 -11.52 -13.56 -10.25
CA ASN A 81 -11.86 -14.22 -8.99
C ASN A 81 -10.61 -14.61 -8.17
N TYR A 82 -9.47 -13.98 -8.41
CA TYR A 82 -8.24 -14.23 -7.68
C TYR A 82 -8.46 -14.00 -6.18
N VAL A 83 -8.00 -14.94 -5.37
CA VAL A 83 -8.04 -14.86 -3.91
C VAL A 83 -6.64 -15.07 -3.39
N HIS A 84 -6.10 -14.04 -2.75
CA HIS A 84 -4.73 -14.02 -2.31
C HIS A 84 -4.51 -15.02 -1.19
N LYS A 85 -3.44 -15.80 -1.34
CA LYS A 85 -2.95 -16.75 -0.35
C LYS A 85 -1.46 -16.56 -0.23
N VAL A 86 -0.97 -16.65 0.99
CA VAL A 86 0.44 -16.50 1.31
C VAL A 86 0.91 -17.73 2.06
N TYR A 87 2.12 -18.16 1.75
CA TYR A 87 2.82 -19.17 2.52
C TYR A 87 4.06 -18.56 3.17
N GLY A 88 4.56 -19.17 4.23
CA GLY A 88 5.78 -18.77 4.92
C GLY A 88 6.75 -19.94 5.04
N VAL A 89 8.03 -19.70 4.74
CA VAL A 89 9.11 -20.67 4.99
C VAL A 89 9.70 -20.40 6.36
N HIS A 90 9.73 -21.44 7.20
CA HIS A 90 10.43 -21.46 8.49
C HIS A 90 11.21 -22.76 8.63
N LYS A 91 12.53 -22.68 8.82
CA LYS A 91 13.46 -23.82 8.95
C LYS A 91 13.31 -24.87 7.85
N GLY A 92 13.13 -24.41 6.62
CA GLY A 92 12.99 -25.26 5.43
C GLY A 92 11.62 -25.93 5.25
N GLU A 93 10.66 -25.68 6.14
CA GLU A 93 9.27 -26.14 5.98
C GLU A 93 8.36 -24.98 5.54
N VAL A 94 7.39 -25.29 4.68
CA VAL A 94 6.40 -24.31 4.16
C VAL A 94 5.12 -24.38 4.98
N TYR A 95 4.64 -23.24 5.46
CA TYR A 95 3.45 -23.11 6.29
C TYR A 95 2.42 -22.19 5.64
N SER A 96 1.13 -22.49 5.83
CA SER A 96 0.06 -21.57 5.45
C SER A 96 0.11 -20.29 6.28
N LEU A 97 -0.14 -19.14 5.66
CA LEU A 97 -0.41 -17.86 6.34
C LEU A 97 -1.79 -17.31 5.93
N PRO A 98 -2.48 -16.54 6.79
CA PRO A 98 -2.15 -16.27 8.20
C PRO A 98 -2.16 -17.54 9.05
N ILE A 99 -1.62 -17.47 10.28
CA ILE A 99 -1.60 -18.61 11.21
C ILE A 99 -3.03 -19.14 11.36
N ASN A 100 -3.25 -20.37 10.90
CA ASN A 100 -4.54 -21.02 10.93
C ASN A 100 -4.43 -22.44 11.53
N LEU A 101 -5.52 -23.21 11.52
CA LEU A 101 -5.52 -24.55 12.11
C LEU A 101 -4.54 -25.51 11.39
N ALA A 102 -4.33 -25.34 10.07
CA ALA A 102 -3.29 -26.10 9.36
C ALA A 102 -1.89 -25.72 9.83
N THR A 103 -1.60 -24.42 9.98
CA THR A 103 -0.31 -23.94 10.49
C THR A 103 -0.03 -24.51 11.87
N ILE A 104 -1.01 -24.44 12.79
CA ILE A 104 -0.89 -24.96 14.16
C ILE A 104 -0.63 -26.47 14.14
N ASN A 105 -1.45 -27.23 13.42
CA ASN A 105 -1.30 -28.69 13.35
C ASN A 105 0.03 -29.11 12.74
N GLN A 106 0.50 -28.44 11.69
CA GLN A 106 1.80 -28.72 11.09
C GLN A 106 2.94 -28.37 12.06
N PHE A 107 2.93 -27.18 12.65
CA PHE A 107 4.02 -26.67 13.49
C PHE A 107 4.19 -27.51 14.76
N PHE A 108 3.08 -27.88 15.41
CA PHE A 108 3.09 -28.71 16.62
C PHE A 108 3.04 -30.22 16.32
N ARG A 109 3.04 -30.63 15.05
CA ARG A 109 2.94 -32.03 14.60
C ARG A 109 1.77 -32.76 15.26
N ALA A 110 0.59 -32.16 15.19
CA ALA A 110 -0.60 -32.57 15.91
C ALA A 110 -1.84 -32.66 15.00
N ASN A 111 -2.91 -33.25 15.54
CA ASN A 111 -4.24 -33.28 14.93
C ASN A 111 -5.27 -32.66 15.90
N MET A 112 -5.16 -31.34 16.06
CA MET A 112 -6.00 -30.56 16.95
C MET A 112 -7.31 -30.17 16.27
N THR A 113 -8.39 -30.26 17.02
CA THR A 113 -9.66 -29.59 16.74
C THR A 113 -9.53 -28.07 16.98
N PRO A 114 -10.46 -27.24 16.46
CA PRO A 114 -10.52 -25.82 16.78
C PRO A 114 -10.48 -25.50 18.28
N GLY A 115 -11.13 -26.31 19.13
CA GLY A 115 -11.14 -26.12 20.58
C GLY A 115 -9.77 -26.35 21.21
N GLN A 116 -9.13 -27.49 20.88
CA GLN A 116 -7.79 -27.81 21.36
C GLN A 116 -6.74 -26.79 20.91
N ALA A 117 -6.84 -26.30 19.68
CA ALA A 117 -5.95 -25.25 19.19
C ALA A 117 -6.13 -23.93 19.98
N ARG A 118 -7.36 -23.55 20.36
CA ARG A 118 -7.60 -22.37 21.21
C ARG A 118 -6.98 -22.54 22.59
N GLU A 119 -7.18 -23.69 23.21
CA GLU A 119 -6.61 -24.01 24.52
C GLU A 119 -5.08 -23.94 24.49
N LEU A 120 -4.44 -24.52 23.47
CA LEU A 120 -3.00 -24.45 23.29
C LEU A 120 -2.51 -23.00 23.13
N ILE A 121 -3.13 -22.21 22.25
CA ILE A 121 -2.70 -20.82 22.03
C ILE A 121 -2.88 -20.00 23.31
N GLN A 122 -3.96 -20.22 24.07
CA GLN A 122 -4.18 -19.57 25.35
C GLN A 122 -3.12 -19.96 26.40
N GLU A 123 -2.75 -21.24 26.45
CA GLU A 123 -1.66 -21.73 27.31
C GLU A 123 -0.33 -21.07 26.95
N GLN A 124 0.03 -21.05 25.65
CA GLN A 124 1.28 -20.48 25.15
C GLN A 124 1.34 -18.95 25.33
N ALA A 125 0.21 -18.25 25.17
CA ALA A 125 0.06 -16.82 25.43
C ALA A 125 0.08 -16.47 26.93
N GLY A 126 -0.10 -17.48 27.81
CA GLY A 126 -0.18 -17.34 29.25
C GLY A 126 1.03 -16.67 29.89
N GLU A 127 2.20 -16.75 29.26
CA GLU A 127 3.45 -16.12 29.72
C GLU A 127 3.28 -14.63 30.04
N LEU A 128 2.51 -13.90 29.21
CA LEU A 128 2.29 -12.46 29.33
C LEU A 128 0.82 -12.11 29.55
N ALA A 129 0.00 -13.08 29.96
CA ALA A 129 -1.41 -12.84 30.25
C ALA A 129 -1.55 -11.82 31.40
N GLY A 130 -2.46 -10.86 31.23
CA GLY A 130 -2.72 -9.80 32.23
C GLY A 130 -1.67 -8.68 32.29
N THR A 131 -0.65 -8.71 31.44
CA THR A 131 0.28 -7.58 31.27
C THR A 131 -0.25 -6.56 30.25
N ASP A 132 0.31 -5.35 30.24
CA ASP A 132 0.08 -4.32 29.20
C ASP A 132 1.37 -4.07 28.40
N PRO A 133 1.68 -4.92 27.40
CA PRO A 133 2.90 -4.79 26.60
C PRO A 133 3.02 -3.43 25.92
N GLN A 134 4.17 -2.78 26.09
CA GLN A 134 4.46 -1.48 25.46
C GLN A 134 5.20 -1.62 24.13
N ASN A 135 5.72 -2.82 23.83
CA ASN A 135 6.42 -3.13 22.58
C ASN A 135 5.77 -4.28 21.78
N LEU A 136 6.11 -4.38 20.49
CA LEU A 136 5.56 -5.37 19.57
C LEU A 136 5.96 -6.79 19.94
N ASN A 137 7.18 -7.01 20.42
CA ASN A 137 7.67 -8.34 20.81
C ASN A 137 6.76 -8.98 21.88
N ASP A 138 6.60 -8.28 23.00
CA ASP A 138 5.81 -8.77 24.12
C ASP A 138 4.32 -8.83 23.76
N LYS A 139 3.84 -7.88 22.93
CA LYS A 139 2.46 -7.93 22.44
C LYS A 139 2.21 -9.14 21.55
N GLY A 140 3.14 -9.48 20.68
CA GLY A 140 3.04 -10.66 19.81
C GLY A 140 3.03 -11.95 20.61
N ILE A 141 3.94 -12.09 21.58
CA ILE A 141 3.99 -13.25 22.48
C ILE A 141 2.69 -13.38 23.29
N GLN A 142 2.17 -12.28 23.82
CA GLN A 142 0.88 -12.25 24.53
C GLN A 142 -0.29 -12.70 23.66
N LEU A 143 -0.23 -12.53 22.33
CA LEU A 143 -1.34 -12.85 21.43
C LEU A 143 -1.31 -14.29 20.93
N ILE A 144 -0.13 -14.84 20.63
CA ILE A 144 0.00 -16.12 19.92
C ILE A 144 0.98 -17.09 20.56
N GLY A 145 1.58 -16.71 21.69
CA GLY A 145 2.63 -17.47 22.35
C GLY A 145 4.00 -17.33 21.69
N ARG A 146 5.04 -17.57 22.49
CA ARG A 146 6.44 -17.40 22.07
C ARG A 146 6.84 -18.27 20.87
N PRO A 147 6.49 -19.56 20.77
CA PRO A 147 6.95 -20.40 19.66
C PRO A 147 6.49 -19.91 18.29
N LEU A 148 5.21 -19.59 18.15
CA LEU A 148 4.65 -19.11 16.89
C LEU A 148 5.10 -17.67 16.58
N TYR A 149 5.24 -16.84 17.62
CA TYR A 149 5.78 -15.49 17.46
C TYR A 149 7.21 -15.50 16.91
N GLU A 150 8.09 -16.30 17.50
CA GLU A 150 9.49 -16.40 17.07
C GLU A 150 9.61 -17.03 15.67
N ALA A 151 8.76 -18.01 15.35
CA ALA A 151 8.75 -18.69 14.05
C ALA A 151 8.24 -17.78 12.91
N PHE A 152 7.12 -17.08 13.12
CA PHE A 152 6.42 -16.45 12.00
C PHE A 152 6.40 -14.92 12.02
N ILE A 153 6.65 -14.28 13.16
CA ILE A 153 6.46 -12.83 13.31
C ILE A 153 7.77 -12.10 13.57
N LYS A 154 8.59 -12.55 14.53
CA LYS A 154 9.74 -11.82 15.07
C LYS A 154 10.72 -11.37 13.98
N HIS A 155 11.27 -12.32 13.25
CA HIS A 155 12.35 -12.05 12.30
C HIS A 155 11.82 -11.44 11.00
N TYR A 156 10.63 -11.85 10.53
CA TYR A 156 9.95 -11.19 9.42
C TYR A 156 9.71 -9.70 9.71
N THR A 157 9.17 -9.38 10.89
CA THR A 157 8.96 -7.99 11.35
C THR A 157 10.28 -7.25 11.45
N GLY A 158 11.31 -7.88 12.04
CA GLY A 158 12.65 -7.30 12.14
C GLY A 158 13.22 -6.91 10.78
N LYS A 159 13.06 -7.75 9.74
CA LYS A 159 13.47 -7.43 8.36
C LYS A 159 12.63 -6.30 7.76
N GLN A 160 11.30 -6.39 7.87
CA GLN A 160 10.36 -5.41 7.32
C GLN A 160 10.53 -4.01 7.91
N TRP A 161 10.95 -3.89 9.17
CA TRP A 161 11.10 -2.61 9.88
C TRP A 161 12.55 -2.23 10.18
N GLN A 162 13.54 -3.08 9.85
CA GLN A 162 14.95 -3.00 10.29
C GLN A 162 15.11 -2.51 11.74
N THR A 163 14.20 -2.99 12.59
CA THR A 163 14.13 -2.62 14.00
C THR A 163 13.76 -3.88 14.74
N ASP A 164 14.49 -4.19 15.82
CA ASP A 164 14.13 -5.31 16.68
C ASP A 164 12.70 -5.09 17.18
N PRO A 165 11.79 -6.07 17.07
CA PRO A 165 10.41 -5.86 17.49
C PRO A 165 10.22 -5.45 18.96
N LYS A 166 11.22 -5.63 19.83
CA LYS A 166 11.20 -5.09 21.21
C LYS A 166 11.31 -3.55 21.26
N ASP A 167 11.86 -2.94 20.21
CA ASP A 167 12.06 -1.50 20.05
C ASP A 167 10.94 -0.87 19.20
N LEU A 168 9.99 -1.68 18.74
CA LEU A 168 8.78 -1.26 18.02
C LEU A 168 7.59 -1.11 18.98
N PRO A 169 6.74 -0.08 18.83
CA PRO A 169 5.58 0.12 19.70
C PRO A 169 4.55 -1.01 19.55
N ALA A 170 3.92 -1.41 20.65
CA ALA A 170 2.89 -2.46 20.67
C ALA A 170 1.70 -2.17 19.73
N GLY A 171 1.37 -0.89 19.53
CA GLY A 171 0.27 -0.45 18.67
C GLY A 171 0.40 -0.80 17.18
N ILE A 172 1.59 -1.21 16.70
CA ILE A 172 1.77 -1.75 15.34
C ILE A 172 0.95 -3.03 15.16
N ILE A 173 0.77 -3.81 16.23
CA ILE A 173 -0.04 -5.02 16.23
C ILE A 173 -1.14 -4.86 17.29
N SER A 174 -2.32 -4.41 16.84
CA SER A 174 -3.52 -4.41 17.69
C SER A 174 -4.15 -5.80 17.76
N ARG A 175 -3.99 -6.63 16.72
CA ARG A 175 -4.47 -8.01 16.63
C ARG A 175 -3.59 -8.82 15.67
N LEU A 176 -3.27 -10.08 16.03
CA LEU A 176 -2.78 -11.09 15.10
C LEU A 176 -3.94 -12.05 14.81
N PRO A 177 -4.38 -12.19 13.54
CA PRO A 177 -5.50 -13.06 13.22
C PRO A 177 -5.06 -14.52 13.25
N VAL A 178 -5.08 -15.15 14.43
CA VAL A 178 -5.03 -16.61 14.53
C VAL A 178 -6.40 -17.16 14.17
N ARG A 179 -6.46 -18.00 13.15
CA ARG A 179 -7.69 -18.64 12.69
C ARG A 179 -7.80 -20.06 13.23
N TYR A 180 -8.85 -20.34 13.97
CA TYR A 180 -9.14 -21.70 14.46
C TYR A 180 -9.97 -22.52 13.45
N ASN A 181 -9.68 -22.34 12.16
CA ASN A 181 -10.24 -23.07 11.03
C ASN A 181 -9.16 -23.19 9.93
N TYR A 182 -9.51 -23.81 8.80
CA TYR A 182 -8.58 -24.03 7.68
C TYR A 182 -8.63 -22.93 6.61
N ASP A 183 -9.30 -21.79 6.87
CA ASP A 183 -9.33 -20.68 5.91
C ASP A 183 -7.95 -20.05 5.80
N ASN A 184 -7.36 -20.09 4.60
CA ASN A 184 -6.04 -19.53 4.29
C ASN A 184 -6.09 -18.32 3.36
N ARG A 185 -7.26 -17.72 3.13
CA ARG A 185 -7.35 -16.44 2.40
C ARG A 185 -6.58 -15.36 3.16
N TYR A 186 -5.75 -14.58 2.51
CA TYR A 186 -4.95 -13.58 3.23
C TYR A 186 -5.81 -12.42 3.74
N PHE A 187 -6.75 -11.96 2.91
CA PHE A 187 -7.73 -10.93 3.26
C PHE A 187 -9.04 -11.54 3.76
N ASN A 188 -9.82 -10.74 4.50
CA ASN A 188 -11.18 -11.09 4.96
C ASN A 188 -12.25 -10.19 4.34
N ASP A 189 -11.88 -9.37 3.36
CA ASP A 189 -12.78 -8.40 2.74
C ASP A 189 -13.85 -9.07 1.86
N LYS A 190 -14.97 -8.37 1.69
CA LYS A 190 -16.12 -8.85 0.89
C LYS A 190 -15.78 -9.00 -0.59
N TYR A 191 -15.04 -8.05 -1.15
CA TYR A 191 -14.64 -8.01 -2.54
C TYR A 191 -13.12 -8.13 -2.65
N GLU A 192 -12.67 -8.98 -3.56
CA GLU A 192 -11.26 -9.25 -3.82
C GLU A 192 -11.08 -9.68 -5.27
N GLY A 193 -9.98 -9.27 -5.89
CA GLY A 193 -9.62 -9.69 -7.24
C GLY A 193 -8.47 -8.87 -7.80
N LEU A 194 -8.04 -9.22 -9.00
CA LEU A 194 -7.04 -8.45 -9.75
C LEU A 194 -7.66 -7.89 -11.02
N PRO A 195 -7.25 -6.70 -11.50
CA PRO A 195 -7.78 -6.13 -12.73
C PRO A 195 -7.52 -7.08 -13.91
N THR A 196 -8.56 -7.49 -14.64
CA THR A 196 -8.45 -8.52 -15.69
C THR A 196 -7.38 -8.19 -16.74
N ASN A 197 -7.28 -6.91 -17.12
CA ASN A 197 -6.33 -6.42 -18.11
C ASN A 197 -5.07 -5.76 -17.49
N GLY A 198 -4.86 -5.96 -16.19
CA GLY A 198 -3.74 -5.39 -15.46
C GLY A 198 -3.98 -3.99 -14.89
N TYR A 199 -3.16 -3.61 -13.93
CA TYR A 199 -3.33 -2.36 -13.19
C TYR A 199 -3.17 -1.13 -14.09
N THR A 200 -2.16 -1.09 -14.95
CA THR A 200 -1.94 0.06 -15.84
C THR A 200 -3.14 0.30 -16.76
N ALA A 201 -3.74 -0.74 -17.34
CA ALA A 201 -4.93 -0.61 -18.17
C ALA A 201 -6.14 -0.03 -17.38
N TRP A 202 -6.31 -0.43 -16.12
CA TRP A 202 -7.32 0.16 -15.23
C TRP A 202 -7.04 1.66 -14.99
N ILE A 203 -5.80 1.99 -14.65
CA ILE A 203 -5.38 3.36 -14.33
C ILE A 203 -5.51 4.27 -15.57
N GLU A 204 -5.18 3.78 -16.76
CA GLU A 204 -5.37 4.49 -18.03
C GLU A 204 -6.85 4.84 -18.25
N LYS A 205 -7.76 3.90 -17.97
CA LYS A 205 -9.21 4.14 -18.06
C LYS A 205 -9.71 5.19 -17.08
N MET A 206 -9.10 5.34 -15.90
CA MET A 206 -9.43 6.44 -14.98
C MET A 206 -8.99 7.80 -15.52
N ALA A 207 -7.86 7.85 -16.23
CA ALA A 207 -7.33 9.09 -16.82
C ALA A 207 -7.97 9.44 -18.18
N GLU A 208 -8.66 8.50 -18.82
CA GLU A 208 -9.25 8.66 -20.16
C GLU A 208 -10.52 9.52 -20.13
N HIS A 209 -10.35 10.85 -20.04
CA HIS A 209 -11.45 11.80 -20.11
C HIS A 209 -11.02 13.08 -20.85
N PRO A 210 -11.86 13.68 -21.72
CA PRO A 210 -11.48 14.85 -22.54
C PRO A 210 -11.07 16.10 -21.74
N ASN A 211 -11.46 16.17 -20.47
CA ASN A 211 -11.08 17.26 -19.57
C ASN A 211 -9.88 16.93 -18.65
N ILE A 212 -9.27 15.75 -18.78
CA ILE A 212 -8.09 15.37 -18.00
C ILE A 212 -6.87 15.41 -18.92
N GLU A 213 -5.90 16.27 -18.57
CA GLU A 213 -4.58 16.30 -19.19
C GLU A 213 -3.57 15.69 -18.22
N VAL A 214 -2.82 14.67 -18.66
CA VAL A 214 -1.76 14.05 -17.86
C VAL A 214 -0.39 14.46 -18.39
N ARG A 215 0.48 14.98 -17.52
CA ARG A 215 1.88 15.30 -17.82
C ARG A 215 2.81 14.47 -16.97
N LEU A 216 3.50 13.53 -17.62
CA LEU A 216 4.50 12.67 -17.01
C LEU A 216 5.89 13.34 -17.06
N ASN A 217 6.86 12.80 -16.33
CA ASN A 217 8.21 13.36 -16.22
C ASN A 217 8.21 14.85 -15.82
N THR A 218 7.24 15.28 -15.02
CA THR A 218 7.00 16.68 -14.67
C THR A 218 6.98 16.82 -13.14
N ASP A 219 8.07 17.34 -12.57
CA ASP A 219 8.16 17.61 -11.13
C ASP A 219 7.46 18.92 -10.78
N PHE A 220 6.54 18.89 -9.81
CA PHE A 220 5.78 20.07 -9.36
C PHE A 220 6.63 21.24 -8.87
N PHE A 221 7.85 20.97 -8.42
CA PHE A 221 8.77 21.98 -7.95
C PHE A 221 9.74 22.47 -9.05
N ASP A 222 9.68 21.92 -10.27
CA ASP A 222 10.41 22.46 -11.41
C ASP A 222 9.70 23.70 -11.96
N GLU A 223 10.38 24.84 -11.92
CA GLU A 223 9.84 26.12 -12.36
C GLU A 223 9.82 26.29 -13.89
N SER A 224 10.25 25.30 -14.67
CA SER A 224 10.27 25.36 -16.13
C SER A 224 8.87 25.32 -16.79
N HIS A 225 7.87 24.74 -16.11
CA HIS A 225 6.51 24.56 -16.66
C HIS A 225 5.45 25.44 -15.96
N GLU A 226 4.28 25.65 -16.57
CA GLU A 226 3.26 26.60 -16.10
C GLU A 226 2.48 26.15 -14.85
N TYR A 227 2.57 24.87 -14.50
CA TYR A 227 1.87 24.25 -13.36
C TYR A 227 2.75 24.04 -12.13
N SER A 228 3.92 24.69 -12.06
CA SER A 228 4.83 24.61 -10.92
C SER A 228 4.23 25.24 -9.67
N LYS A 229 4.70 24.81 -8.48
CA LYS A 229 4.19 25.27 -7.18
C LYS A 229 4.03 26.79 -7.10
N THR A 230 5.08 27.56 -7.41
CA THR A 230 5.03 29.02 -7.27
C THR A 230 4.09 29.70 -8.27
N LYS A 231 3.73 29.03 -9.36
CA LYS A 231 2.85 29.57 -10.39
C LYS A 231 1.38 29.33 -10.10
N VAL A 232 1.02 28.20 -9.46
CA VAL A 232 -0.39 27.79 -9.27
C VAL A 232 -0.94 28.01 -7.87
N VAL A 233 -0.13 27.87 -6.80
CA VAL A 233 -0.63 27.96 -5.42
C VAL A 233 -1.26 29.32 -5.14
N GLY A 234 -2.47 29.32 -4.56
CA GLY A 234 -3.29 30.51 -4.33
C GLY A 234 -3.88 31.17 -5.59
N LYS A 235 -3.78 30.52 -6.76
CA LYS A 235 -4.41 30.98 -8.02
C LYS A 235 -5.33 29.92 -8.62
N ILE A 236 -4.96 28.66 -8.50
CA ILE A 236 -5.74 27.49 -8.92
C ILE A 236 -5.69 26.49 -7.75
N PRO A 237 -6.83 25.88 -7.37
CA PRO A 237 -6.84 24.78 -6.42
C PRO A 237 -5.83 23.68 -6.79
N VAL A 238 -5.10 23.20 -5.79
CA VAL A 238 -4.11 22.11 -5.94
C VAL A 238 -4.48 20.96 -5.02
N VAL A 239 -4.49 19.74 -5.55
CA VAL A 239 -4.43 18.51 -4.74
C VAL A 239 -3.01 17.96 -4.80
N TYR A 240 -2.30 18.02 -3.67
CA TYR A 240 -0.93 17.54 -3.55
C TYR A 240 -0.89 16.16 -2.87
N THR A 241 -0.35 15.16 -3.58
CA THR A 241 -0.23 13.78 -3.08
C THR A 241 1.21 13.30 -2.87
N GLY A 242 2.20 14.18 -3.08
CA GLY A 242 3.61 13.92 -2.82
C GLY A 242 3.98 14.04 -1.33
N PRO A 243 5.26 13.85 -0.95
CA PRO A 243 5.69 13.91 0.44
C PRO A 243 5.46 15.29 1.07
N VAL A 244 4.72 15.33 2.19
CA VAL A 244 4.33 16.59 2.85
C VAL A 244 5.54 17.39 3.36
N ASP A 245 6.57 16.70 3.85
CA ASP A 245 7.82 17.31 4.29
C ASP A 245 8.56 17.98 3.12
N ARG A 246 8.67 17.30 1.97
CA ARG A 246 9.26 17.86 0.75
C ARG A 246 8.52 19.10 0.26
N TYR A 247 7.19 19.14 0.38
CA TYR A 247 6.40 20.31 -0.03
C TYR A 247 6.82 21.58 0.71
N PHE A 248 7.17 21.47 1.99
CA PHE A 248 7.65 22.56 2.84
C PHE A 248 9.17 22.62 2.93
N ASP A 249 9.88 22.06 1.95
CA ASP A 249 11.35 22.03 1.88
C ASP A 249 12.00 21.55 3.19
N TYR A 250 11.38 20.54 3.82
CA TYR A 250 11.85 19.92 5.05
C TYR A 250 11.99 20.89 6.24
N ALA A 251 11.20 21.97 6.28
CA ALA A 251 11.30 23.02 7.30
C ALA A 251 11.19 22.51 8.76
N GLU A 252 10.49 21.41 9.01
CA GLU A 252 10.35 20.78 10.33
C GLU A 252 11.17 19.49 10.47
N GLY A 253 12.08 19.24 9.53
CA GLY A 253 12.91 18.04 9.41
C GLY A 253 12.25 16.93 8.59
N ASP A 254 13.06 15.96 8.18
CA ASP A 254 12.60 14.83 7.36
C ASP A 254 11.67 13.89 8.16
N LEU A 255 10.59 13.43 7.53
CA LEU A 255 9.77 12.33 8.03
C LEU A 255 10.41 11.01 7.63
N SER A 256 10.45 10.04 8.55
CA SER A 256 11.14 8.78 8.26
C SER A 256 10.27 7.78 7.49
N TRP A 257 10.82 7.23 6.41
CA TRP A 257 10.12 6.26 5.57
C TRP A 257 10.90 4.95 5.47
N ARG A 258 10.16 3.88 5.26
CA ARG A 258 10.68 2.62 4.73
C ARG A 258 10.62 2.66 3.21
N THR A 259 11.63 2.08 2.59
CA THR A 259 11.61 1.72 1.19
C THR A 259 11.81 0.22 1.00
N ILE A 260 11.60 -0.23 -0.24
CA ILE A 260 11.81 -1.61 -0.64
C ILE A 260 12.59 -1.64 -1.95
N ASP A 261 13.52 -2.56 -2.04
CA ASP A 261 14.27 -2.88 -3.26
C ASP A 261 13.81 -4.24 -3.78
N PHE A 262 13.75 -4.36 -5.11
CA PHE A 262 13.41 -5.61 -5.79
C PHE A 262 14.59 -6.12 -6.59
N GLU A 263 14.96 -7.37 -6.33
CA GLU A 263 15.85 -8.13 -7.19
C GLU A 263 14.98 -9.01 -8.10
N GLU A 264 14.84 -8.59 -9.36
CA GLU A 264 14.09 -9.31 -10.39
C GLU A 264 14.99 -10.32 -11.10
N GLU A 265 14.50 -11.55 -11.25
CA GLU A 265 15.22 -12.64 -11.90
C GLU A 265 14.27 -13.40 -12.83
N VAL A 266 14.68 -13.57 -14.09
CA VAL A 266 14.01 -14.46 -15.06
C VAL A 266 14.70 -15.82 -15.01
N LEU A 267 13.93 -16.86 -14.70
CA LEU A 267 14.42 -18.22 -14.51
C LEU A 267 14.02 -19.11 -15.69
N ASP A 268 14.90 -20.03 -16.09
CA ASP A 268 14.64 -21.05 -17.13
C ASP A 268 13.84 -22.24 -16.58
N MET A 269 12.66 -21.96 -16.04
CA MET A 269 11.68 -22.94 -15.58
C MET A 269 10.27 -22.37 -15.61
N GLU A 270 9.26 -23.24 -15.70
CA GLU A 270 7.86 -22.81 -15.69
C GLU A 270 7.45 -22.19 -14.35
N ASP A 271 7.78 -22.85 -13.24
CA ASP A 271 7.19 -22.54 -11.93
C ASP A 271 8.26 -22.67 -10.85
N PHE A 272 8.54 -21.55 -10.17
CA PHE A 272 9.58 -21.48 -9.15
C PHE A 272 9.07 -21.96 -7.78
N GLN A 273 7.87 -21.54 -7.38
CA GLN A 273 7.37 -21.78 -6.01
C GLN A 273 5.91 -22.22 -5.91
N GLY A 274 5.19 -22.35 -7.02
CA GLY A 274 3.81 -22.86 -7.07
C GLY A 274 2.76 -21.93 -6.47
N THR A 275 3.12 -20.68 -6.18
CA THR A 275 2.23 -19.69 -5.58
C THR A 275 2.74 -18.27 -5.78
N SER A 276 1.86 -17.28 -5.67
CA SER A 276 2.20 -15.88 -5.96
C SER A 276 3.16 -15.25 -4.98
N VAL A 277 3.08 -15.59 -3.69
CA VAL A 277 3.91 -14.98 -2.64
C VAL A 277 4.29 -16.01 -1.58
N VAL A 278 5.59 -16.12 -1.33
CA VAL A 278 6.16 -16.89 -0.21
C VAL A 278 6.98 -15.95 0.66
N ASN A 279 6.57 -15.80 1.91
CA ASN A 279 7.34 -15.12 2.93
C ASN A 279 8.50 -15.99 3.40
N TYR A 280 9.64 -15.39 3.71
CA TYR A 280 10.78 -16.07 4.30
C TYR A 280 10.94 -15.55 5.71
N ASN A 281 10.58 -16.35 6.69
CA ASN A 281 10.32 -15.86 8.04
C ASN A 281 11.58 -15.84 8.89
N ASP A 282 12.61 -16.59 8.50
CA ASP A 282 13.87 -16.74 9.24
C ASP A 282 14.82 -15.55 9.07
N ALA A 283 15.70 -15.39 10.07
CA ALA A 283 16.65 -14.27 10.19
C ALA A 283 17.86 -14.36 9.24
N ASP A 284 18.23 -15.58 8.84
CA ASP A 284 19.36 -15.86 7.95
C ASP A 284 19.04 -15.61 6.47
N VAL A 285 17.77 -15.40 6.14
CA VAL A 285 17.32 -15.01 4.79
C VAL A 285 17.21 -13.48 4.70
N PRO A 286 17.96 -12.80 3.82
CA PRO A 286 18.03 -11.33 3.81
C PRO A 286 16.78 -10.63 3.27
N TYR A 287 16.06 -11.26 2.33
CA TYR A 287 14.79 -10.73 1.79
C TYR A 287 13.59 -11.13 2.66
N THR A 288 12.50 -10.36 2.58
CA THR A 288 11.25 -10.61 3.33
C THR A 288 10.40 -11.67 2.65
N ARG A 289 10.30 -11.62 1.32
CA ARG A 289 9.46 -12.52 0.51
C ARG A 289 9.94 -12.64 -0.92
N VAL A 290 9.46 -13.69 -1.58
CA VAL A 290 9.59 -13.88 -3.03
C VAL A 290 8.20 -13.81 -3.66
N ILE A 291 8.09 -12.99 -4.70
CA ILE A 291 6.88 -12.81 -5.49
C ILE A 291 7.09 -13.50 -6.84
N GLU A 292 6.16 -14.34 -7.26
CA GLU A 292 6.16 -14.98 -8.57
C GLU A 292 4.88 -14.59 -9.33
N PRO A 293 4.92 -13.53 -10.17
CA PRO A 293 3.72 -12.90 -10.71
C PRO A 293 2.87 -13.75 -11.65
N ARG A 294 3.40 -14.82 -12.25
CA ARG A 294 2.60 -15.73 -13.10
C ARG A 294 1.35 -16.26 -12.39
N HIS A 295 1.45 -16.44 -11.07
CA HIS A 295 0.39 -16.98 -10.22
C HIS A 295 -0.67 -15.95 -9.81
N PHE A 296 -0.47 -14.66 -10.14
CA PHE A 296 -1.51 -13.64 -9.95
C PHE A 296 -2.64 -13.78 -10.97
N HIS A 297 -2.31 -14.15 -12.20
CA HIS A 297 -3.27 -14.27 -13.29
C HIS A 297 -3.26 -15.69 -13.89
N PRO A 298 -3.68 -16.72 -13.13
CA PRO A 298 -3.70 -18.11 -13.61
C PRO A 298 -4.70 -18.34 -14.76
N GLU A 299 -5.61 -17.39 -15.02
CA GLU A 299 -6.52 -17.42 -16.16
C GLU A 299 -5.85 -17.04 -17.50
N ARG A 300 -4.64 -16.47 -17.45
CA ARG A 300 -3.89 -16.08 -18.65
C ARG A 300 -3.02 -17.24 -19.14
N GLU A 301 -2.90 -17.35 -20.46
CA GLU A 301 -1.96 -18.28 -21.09
C GLU A 301 -0.57 -17.65 -21.14
N TYR A 302 0.35 -18.21 -20.36
CA TYR A 302 1.77 -17.84 -20.37
C TYR A 302 2.60 -18.93 -21.05
N GLN A 303 3.77 -18.55 -21.53
CA GLN A 303 4.80 -19.50 -21.95
C GLN A 303 5.28 -20.35 -20.75
N THR A 304 5.83 -21.54 -21.02
CA THR A 304 6.15 -22.54 -19.98
C THR A 304 7.64 -22.78 -19.83
N GLU A 305 8.48 -22.11 -20.62
CA GLU A 305 9.93 -22.26 -20.59
C GLU A 305 10.58 -21.41 -19.50
N LYS A 306 9.95 -20.29 -19.11
CA LYS A 306 10.48 -19.31 -18.16
C LYS A 306 9.44 -18.79 -17.17
N THR A 307 9.92 -18.28 -16.04
CA THR A 307 9.14 -17.50 -15.07
C THR A 307 9.95 -16.29 -14.62
N VAL A 308 9.28 -15.30 -14.02
CA VAL A 308 9.93 -14.15 -13.39
C VAL A 308 9.61 -14.17 -11.90
N ILE A 309 10.62 -13.93 -11.08
CA ILE A 309 10.47 -13.74 -9.64
C ILE A 309 11.05 -12.40 -9.19
N MET A 310 10.57 -11.91 -8.06
CA MET A 310 11.14 -10.75 -7.38
C MET A 310 11.42 -11.08 -5.93
N ARG A 311 12.66 -10.89 -5.49
CA ARG A 311 13.01 -10.91 -4.06
C ARG A 311 12.89 -9.49 -3.51
N GLU A 312 12.08 -9.34 -2.45
CA GLU A 312 11.84 -8.04 -1.82
C GLU A 312 12.75 -7.84 -0.61
N PHE A 313 13.49 -6.75 -0.60
CA PHE A 313 14.32 -6.31 0.52
C PHE A 313 13.74 -5.03 1.11
N SER A 314 13.69 -4.92 2.44
CA SER A 314 13.17 -3.72 3.09
C SER A 314 14.27 -2.96 3.82
N ARG A 315 14.30 -1.64 3.64
CA ARG A 315 15.25 -0.76 4.33
C ARG A 315 14.69 0.61 4.68
N PHE A 316 15.43 1.39 5.45
CA PHE A 316 15.14 2.83 5.60
C PHE A 316 15.35 3.53 4.25
N ALA A 317 14.43 4.45 3.93
CA ALA A 317 14.54 5.29 2.76
C ALA A 317 15.53 6.42 3.02
N GLU A 318 16.49 6.59 2.12
CA GLU A 318 17.39 7.74 2.05
C GLU A 318 16.79 8.83 1.14
N LYS A 319 17.43 9.99 1.08
CA LYS A 319 17.01 11.05 0.16
C LYS A 319 17.16 10.58 -1.29
N GLY A 320 16.06 10.64 -2.03
CA GLY A 320 16.00 10.20 -3.42
C GLY A 320 15.36 8.82 -3.60
N ASP A 321 15.27 8.01 -2.54
CA ASP A 321 14.51 6.77 -2.58
C ASP A 321 13.01 7.03 -2.69
N GLU A 322 12.30 6.04 -3.22
CA GLU A 322 10.84 6.05 -3.20
C GLU A 322 10.33 5.73 -1.78
N PRO A 323 9.50 6.60 -1.17
CA PRO A 323 8.90 6.33 0.14
C PRO A 323 7.71 5.37 0.02
N TYR A 324 7.76 4.24 0.75
CA TYR A 324 6.71 3.21 0.75
C TYR A 324 5.87 3.17 2.02
N TYR A 325 6.49 3.04 3.20
CA TYR A 325 5.76 2.90 4.46
C TYR A 325 6.21 3.97 5.47
N PRO A 326 5.29 4.73 6.08
CA PRO A 326 5.66 5.66 7.14
C PRO A 326 6.14 4.87 8.36
N VAL A 327 7.27 5.26 8.96
CA VAL A 327 7.80 4.57 10.15
C VAL A 327 6.98 4.92 11.40
N ASN A 328 6.47 6.16 11.45
CA ASN A 328 5.55 6.65 12.47
C ASN A 328 6.08 6.55 13.92
N THR A 329 7.36 6.87 14.09
CA THR A 329 7.99 7.06 15.41
C THR A 329 7.36 8.23 16.16
N THR A 330 7.62 8.33 17.47
CA THR A 330 7.17 9.49 18.28
C THR A 330 7.66 10.82 17.69
N ALA A 331 8.92 10.87 17.26
CA ALA A 331 9.49 12.06 16.62
C ALA A 331 8.81 12.40 15.29
N ASP A 332 8.46 11.40 14.47
CA ASP A 332 7.70 11.66 13.23
C ASP A 332 6.32 12.22 13.52
N ARG A 333 5.62 11.73 14.56
CA ARG A 333 4.29 12.23 14.92
C ARG A 333 4.33 13.69 15.34
N GLU A 334 5.31 14.06 16.16
CA GLU A 334 5.51 15.45 16.58
C GLU A 334 5.82 16.35 15.37
N ARG A 335 6.70 15.91 14.45
CA ARG A 335 6.97 16.65 13.21
C ARG A 335 5.75 16.76 12.29
N LEU A 336 5.01 15.67 12.14
CA LEU A 336 3.80 15.63 11.29
C LEU A 336 2.75 16.62 11.77
N LEU A 337 2.57 16.82 13.08
CA LEU A 337 1.65 17.82 13.61
C LEU A 337 2.02 19.23 13.13
N LYS A 338 3.30 19.58 13.15
CA LYS A 338 3.76 20.88 12.63
C LYS A 338 3.56 21.01 11.12
N TYR A 339 3.82 19.95 10.36
CA TYR A 339 3.52 19.94 8.92
C TYR A 339 2.02 20.08 8.62
N ARG A 340 1.15 19.56 9.49
CA ARG A 340 -0.30 19.76 9.38
C ARG A 340 -0.69 21.22 9.59
N ASP A 341 -0.07 21.89 10.55
CA ASP A 341 -0.29 23.33 10.78
C ASP A 341 0.16 24.15 9.55
N LEU A 342 1.31 23.81 8.95
CA LEU A 342 1.79 24.44 7.71
C LEU A 342 0.85 24.16 6.52
N ALA A 343 0.36 22.93 6.39
CA ALA A 343 -0.61 22.54 5.36
C ALA A 343 -1.94 23.29 5.48
N ALA A 344 -2.44 23.49 6.69
CA ALA A 344 -3.66 24.26 6.94
C ALA A 344 -3.50 25.76 6.62
N ALA A 345 -2.28 26.29 6.74
CA ALA A 345 -1.97 27.69 6.45
C ALA A 345 -1.74 28.00 4.96
N GLU A 346 -1.62 26.97 4.10
CA GLU A 346 -1.48 27.15 2.66
C GLU A 346 -2.74 27.73 2.01
N LYS A 347 -2.64 28.20 0.76
CA LYS A 347 -3.78 28.77 0.02
C LYS A 347 -4.24 27.86 -1.10
N ASP A 348 -5.47 27.38 -0.98
CA ASP A 348 -6.15 26.53 -1.95
C ASP A 348 -5.36 25.24 -2.26
N VAL A 349 -4.72 24.64 -1.24
CA VAL A 349 -3.96 23.38 -1.38
C VAL A 349 -4.51 22.32 -0.45
N LEU A 350 -4.99 21.23 -1.05
CA LEU A 350 -5.44 20.03 -0.35
C LEU A 350 -4.34 18.98 -0.33
N PHE A 351 -4.06 18.39 0.83
CA PHE A 351 -3.03 17.36 1.01
C PHE A 351 -3.67 15.98 1.16
N GLY A 352 -3.25 15.04 0.31
CA GLY A 352 -3.94 13.76 0.20
C GLY A 352 -3.02 12.58 -0.08
N GLY A 353 -3.61 11.39 -0.13
CA GLY A 353 -2.89 10.14 -0.38
C GLY A 353 -1.87 9.78 0.70
N ARG A 354 -1.09 8.73 0.40
CA ARG A 354 -0.13 8.14 1.35
C ARG A 354 0.94 9.15 1.79
N LEU A 355 1.56 9.83 0.82
CA LEU A 355 2.71 10.69 1.06
C LEU A 355 2.29 12.07 1.59
N GLY A 356 1.22 12.64 1.06
CA GLY A 356 0.71 13.96 1.48
C GLY A 356 0.12 13.96 2.88
N THR A 357 -0.22 12.79 3.43
CA THR A 357 -0.78 12.65 4.79
C THR A 357 0.09 11.84 5.76
N TYR A 358 1.23 11.29 5.29
CA TYR A 358 2.09 10.40 6.06
C TYR A 358 1.33 9.21 6.70
N LYS A 359 0.46 8.58 5.92
CA LYS A 359 -0.36 7.44 6.36
C LYS A 359 -0.26 6.30 5.38
N TYR A 360 -0.05 5.08 5.86
CA TYR A 360 -0.19 3.89 5.02
C TYR A 360 -1.66 3.74 4.60
N LEU A 361 -1.89 3.64 3.29
CA LEU A 361 -3.21 3.49 2.69
C LEU A 361 -3.15 2.36 1.67
N ASP A 362 -3.96 1.33 1.87
CA ASP A 362 -4.26 0.38 0.80
C ASP A 362 -5.01 1.09 -0.33
N MET A 363 -5.04 0.48 -1.52
CA MET A 363 -5.64 1.10 -2.72
C MET A 363 -7.08 1.55 -2.49
N HIS A 364 -7.92 0.68 -1.91
CA HIS A 364 -9.32 1.00 -1.63
C HIS A 364 -9.48 2.11 -0.57
N MET A 365 -8.55 2.22 0.38
CA MET A 365 -8.53 3.29 1.38
C MET A 365 -8.12 4.62 0.74
N ALA A 366 -7.16 4.62 -0.19
CA ALA A 366 -6.78 5.80 -0.95
C ALA A 366 -7.94 6.30 -1.82
N ILE A 367 -8.63 5.40 -2.52
CA ILE A 367 -9.82 5.73 -3.33
C ILE A 367 -10.95 6.26 -2.44
N GLY A 368 -11.27 5.56 -1.35
CA GLY A 368 -12.30 6.02 -0.41
C GLY A 368 -11.99 7.38 0.21
N SER A 369 -10.73 7.63 0.55
CA SER A 369 -10.26 8.93 1.06
C SER A 369 -10.36 10.03 0.01
N ALA A 370 -10.03 9.74 -1.25
CA ALA A 370 -10.16 10.65 -2.38
C ALA A 370 -11.63 11.00 -2.67
N LEU A 371 -12.53 10.00 -2.69
CA LEU A 371 -13.97 10.22 -2.83
C LEU A 371 -14.52 11.11 -1.71
N SER A 372 -14.09 10.88 -0.46
CA SER A 372 -14.48 11.72 0.67
C SER A 372 -13.97 13.17 0.53
N MET A 373 -12.71 13.37 0.13
CA MET A 373 -12.17 14.70 -0.12
C MET A 373 -12.93 15.41 -1.25
N PHE A 374 -13.25 14.68 -2.31
CA PHE A 374 -14.02 15.20 -3.43
C PHE A 374 -15.40 15.69 -2.97
N ASP A 375 -16.16 14.86 -2.27
CA ASP A 375 -17.52 15.20 -1.82
C ASP A 375 -17.55 16.35 -0.83
N ASN A 376 -16.57 16.41 0.09
CA ASN A 376 -16.62 17.31 1.24
C ASN A 376 -15.85 18.63 1.03
N LYS A 377 -14.85 18.66 0.15
CA LYS A 377 -14.00 19.84 -0.06
C LYS A 377 -14.08 20.37 -1.49
N ILE A 378 -13.96 19.50 -2.50
CA ILE A 378 -13.85 19.93 -3.91
C ILE A 378 -15.24 20.27 -4.49
N ARG A 379 -16.19 19.33 -4.43
CA ARG A 379 -17.55 19.52 -4.96
C ARG A 379 -18.23 20.77 -4.36
N PRO A 380 -18.25 21.02 -3.04
CA PRO A 380 -18.90 22.19 -2.48
C PRO A 380 -18.24 23.51 -2.90
N HIS A 381 -16.92 23.50 -3.13
CA HIS A 381 -16.20 24.67 -3.62
C HIS A 381 -16.67 25.08 -5.02
N PHE A 382 -16.73 24.12 -5.95
CA PHE A 382 -17.06 24.41 -7.35
C PHE A 382 -18.56 24.53 -7.62
N GLU A 383 -19.42 23.76 -6.92
CA GLU A 383 -20.88 23.82 -7.13
C GLU A 383 -21.55 24.96 -6.34
N SER A 384 -21.05 25.26 -5.13
CA SER A 384 -21.74 26.15 -4.17
C SER A 384 -20.89 27.34 -3.72
N GLY A 385 -19.66 27.50 -4.22
CA GLY A 385 -18.79 28.62 -3.87
C GLY A 385 -18.27 28.58 -2.43
N VAL A 386 -18.32 27.42 -1.76
CA VAL A 386 -17.74 27.24 -0.42
C VAL A 386 -16.23 27.51 -0.51
N LYS A 387 -15.68 28.24 0.46
CA LYS A 387 -14.23 28.50 0.47
C LYS A 387 -13.48 27.17 0.59
N LEU A 388 -12.46 26.98 -0.24
CA LEU A 388 -11.57 25.82 -0.14
C LEU A 388 -10.65 26.00 1.07
N GLU A 389 -10.84 25.18 2.10
CA GLU A 389 -9.96 25.17 3.27
C GLU A 389 -8.79 24.22 3.03
N SER A 390 -7.57 24.77 3.03
CA SER A 390 -6.34 24.02 2.81
C SER A 390 -6.09 23.00 3.92
N GLY A 391 -5.28 21.99 3.60
CA GLY A 391 -4.91 20.92 4.51
C GLY A 391 -5.43 19.55 4.06
N GLY A 392 -5.34 18.57 4.96
CA GLY A 392 -5.69 17.18 4.67
C GLY A 392 -7.17 16.82 4.91
N VAL A 393 -7.52 15.55 4.74
CA VAL A 393 -8.86 15.03 5.09
C VAL A 393 -9.15 15.14 6.61
N ASP A 394 -8.10 15.14 7.44
CA ASP A 394 -8.22 15.32 8.90
C ASP A 394 -8.17 16.79 9.34
N ALA A 395 -7.99 17.75 8.41
CA ALA A 395 -7.87 19.18 8.69
C ALA A 395 -9.21 19.88 8.59
#